data_AF-A0A1V6AZP7-F1
#
_entry.id   AF-A0A1V6AZP7-F1
#
_cell.length_a   1.000
_cell.length_b   1.000
_cell.length_c   1.000
_cell.angle_alpha   90.00
_cell.angle_beta   90.00
_cell.angle_gamma   90.00
#
_symmetry.space_group_name_H-M   'P 1'
#
loop_
_entity.id
_entity.type
_entity.pdbx_description
1 polymer ?
#
loop_
_entity_poly.entity_id
_entity_poly.type
_entity_poly.pdbx_seq_one_letter_code
_entity_poly.pdbx_strand_id
1 'polypeptide(L)' 'MIIKVNGRTIELFAGASVGDAIRRHSREAWRNVRGKRAFVFDAWGNEIALDGALSEGDEIFVRSSGAGERS' A
#
# COMPACT_ATOMS: atom_id res chain seq x y z
N MET A 1 7.00 12.34 -6.53
CA MET A 1 5.76 11.78 -7.09
C MET A 1 4.74 11.61 -5.98
N ILE A 2 3.49 11.87 -6.30
CA ILE A 2 2.38 11.82 -5.36
C ILE A 2 1.64 10.48 -5.50
N ILE A 3 1.49 9.76 -4.39
CA ILE A 3 0.85 8.45 -4.32
C ILE A 3 -0.25 8.51 -3.27
N LYS A 4 -1.35 7.79 -3.47
CA LYS A 4 -2.43 7.69 -2.51
C LYS A 4 -2.45 6.30 -1.87
N VAL A 5 -2.36 6.24 -0.53
CA VAL A 5 -2.39 4.99 0.24
C VAL A 5 -3.57 5.05 1.20
N ASN A 6 -4.55 4.16 1.03
CA ASN A 6 -5.78 4.14 1.84
C ASN A 6 -6.44 5.53 1.95
N GLY A 7 -6.60 6.23 0.82
CA GLY A 7 -7.18 7.57 0.82
C GLY A 7 -6.21 8.71 1.16
N ARG A 8 -5.02 8.42 1.71
CA ARG A 8 -4.06 9.44 2.15
C ARG A 8 -2.98 9.67 1.12
N THR A 9 -2.81 10.93 0.74
CA THR A 9 -1.74 11.36 -0.15
C THR A 9 -0.39 11.36 0.56
N ILE A 10 0.62 10.75 -0.05
CA ILE A 10 2.01 10.77 0.38
C ILE A 10 2.90 11.17 -0.79
N GLU A 11 3.99 11.86 -0.47
CA GLU A 11 5.02 12.22 -1.44
C GLU A 11 6.23 11.28 -1.31
N LEU A 12 6.67 10.75 -2.45
CA LEU A 12 7.80 9.83 -2.59
C LEU A 12 8.77 10.31 -3.67
N PHE A 13 9.99 9.79 -3.64
CA PHE A 13 10.95 9.97 -4.73
C PHE A 13 10.53 9.15 -5.97
N ALA A 14 11.00 9.56 -7.15
CA ALA A 14 10.73 8.83 -8.40
C ALA A 14 11.41 7.45 -8.37
N GLY A 15 10.67 6.39 -8.67
CA GLY A 15 11.16 5.01 -8.60
C GLY A 15 11.02 4.35 -7.23
N ALA A 16 10.33 4.98 -6.27
CA ALA A 16 9.96 4.32 -5.02
C ALA A 16 9.04 3.11 -5.27
N SER A 17 9.20 2.08 -4.45
CA SER A 17 8.40 0.86 -4.52
C SER A 17 7.10 0.96 -3.70
N VAL A 18 6.19 0.01 -3.90
CA VAL A 18 5.02 -0.21 -3.04
C VAL A 18 5.41 -0.32 -1.56
N GLY A 19 6.50 -1.03 -1.25
CA GLY A 19 7.00 -1.18 0.11
C GLY A 19 7.43 0.13 0.73
N ASP A 20 8.08 1.00 -0.04
CA ASP A 20 8.47 2.35 0.41
C ASP A 20 7.23 3.21 0.72
N ALA A 21 6.21 3.15 -0.14
CA ALA A 21 4.94 3.85 0.06
C ALA A 21 4.27 3.42 1.38
N ILE A 22 4.17 2.11 1.63
CA ILE A 22 3.55 1.58 2.85
C ILE A 22 4.35 1.96 4.09
N ARG A 23 5.68 1.83 4.02
CA ARG A 23 6.58 2.19 5.13
C ARG A 23 6.49 3.67 5.47
N ARG A 24 6.37 4.53 4.45
CA ARG A 24 6.18 5.99 4.61
C ARG A 24 4.80 6.35 5.16
N HIS A 25 3.78 5.60 4.77
CA HIS A 25 2.39 5.79 5.21
C HIS A 25 2.17 5.37 6.67
N SER A 26 2.60 4.18 7.07
CA SER A 26 2.43 3.68 8.44
C SER A 26 3.40 2.54 8.77
N ARG A 27 4.15 2.69 9.88
CA ARG A 27 5.01 1.62 10.41
C ARG A 27 4.21 0.38 10.80
N GLU A 28 2.97 0.54 11.25
CA GLU A 28 2.09 -0.57 11.60
C GLU A 28 1.64 -1.33 10.36
N ALA A 29 1.16 -0.62 9.33
CA ALA A 29 0.79 -1.21 8.05
C ALA A 29 1.98 -1.99 7.44
N TRP A 30 3.18 -1.40 7.47
CA TRP A 30 4.40 -2.06 7.03
C TRP A 30 4.67 -3.37 7.78
N ARG A 31 4.57 -3.37 9.12
CA ARG A 31 4.74 -4.58 9.93
C ARG A 31 3.69 -5.65 9.59
N ASN A 32 2.45 -5.24 9.35
CA ASN A 32 1.38 -6.17 9.01
C ASN A 32 1.60 -6.81 7.64
N VAL A 33 1.98 -6.03 6.62
CA VAL A 33 2.26 -6.58 5.28
C VAL A 33 3.51 -7.47 5.30
N ARG A 34 4.59 -7.04 5.97
CA ARG A 34 5.81 -7.86 6.16
C ARG A 34 5.55 -9.17 6.89
N GLY A 35 4.60 -9.18 7.81
CA GLY A 35 4.15 -10.34 8.57
C GLY A 35 3.03 -11.13 7.90
N LYS A 36 2.66 -10.81 6.64
CA LYS A 36 1.56 -11.46 5.90
C LYS A 36 0.21 -11.43 6.61
N ARG A 37 -0.02 -10.40 7.44
CA ARG A 37 -1.30 -10.10 8.11
C ARG A 37 -2.15 -9.09 7.34
N ALA A 38 -1.57 -8.47 6.32
CA ALA A 38 -2.23 -7.57 5.40
C ALA A 38 -1.61 -7.72 4.01
N PHE A 39 -2.37 -7.35 3.00
CA PHE A 39 -1.99 -7.39 1.59
C PHE A 39 -2.25 -6.03 0.96
N VAL A 40 -1.60 -5.79 -0.16
CA VAL A 40 -1.63 -4.51 -0.85
C VAL A 40 -2.35 -4.72 -2.18
N PHE A 41 -3.28 -3.83 -2.49
CA PHE A 41 -4.07 -3.90 -3.71
C PHE A 41 -3.97 -2.60 -4.48
N ASP A 42 -4.06 -2.67 -5.80
CA ASP A 42 -4.27 -1.50 -6.64
C ASP A 42 -5.74 -1.03 -6.61
N ALA A 43 -6.04 0.01 -7.38
CA ALA A 43 -7.40 0.55 -7.51
C ALA A 43 -8.40 -0.40 -8.20
N TRP A 44 -7.91 -1.39 -8.95
CA TRP A 44 -8.73 -2.41 -9.61
C TRP A 44 -8.94 -3.66 -8.74
N GLY A 45 -8.30 -3.73 -7.57
CA GLY A 45 -8.39 -4.84 -6.65
C GLY A 45 -7.40 -5.98 -6.91
N ASN A 46 -6.39 -5.78 -7.76
CA ASN A 46 -5.32 -6.75 -7.94
C ASN A 46 -4.31 -6.64 -6.80
N GLU A 47 -3.88 -7.78 -6.27
CA GLU A 47 -2.80 -7.80 -5.29
C GLU A 47 -1.48 -7.40 -5.95
N ILE A 48 -0.77 -6.46 -5.32
CA ILE A 48 0.52 -5.96 -5.79
C ILE A 48 1.63 -6.33 -4.80
N ALA A 49 2.77 -6.76 -5.36
CA ALA A 49 3.93 -7.10 -4.57
C ALA A 49 4.60 -5.86 -3.97
N LEU A 50 5.36 -6.05 -2.87
CA LEU A 50 6.04 -4.96 -2.18
C LEU A 50 7.16 -4.31 -3.01
N ASP A 51 7.75 -5.04 -3.95
CA ASP A 51 8.73 -4.57 -4.92
C ASP A 51 8.08 -4.03 -6.20
N GLY A 52 6.74 -3.98 -6.25
CA GLY A 52 6.00 -3.37 -7.34
C GLY A 52 6.42 -1.91 -7.56
N ALA A 53 6.56 -1.55 -8.84
CA ALA A 53 6.83 -0.18 -9.24
C ALA A 53 5.57 0.67 -9.05
N LEU A 54 5.76 1.92 -8.64
CA LEU A 54 4.71 2.93 -8.55
C LEU A 54 4.93 4.03 -9.59
N SER A 55 3.83 4.50 -10.15
CA SER A 55 3.75 5.67 -11.03
C SER A 55 3.09 6.83 -10.30
N GLU A 56 3.36 8.05 -10.75
CA GLU A 56 2.72 9.23 -10.19
C GLU A 56 1.19 9.17 -10.35
N GLY A 57 0.47 9.43 -9.25
CA GLY A 57 -0.98 9.36 -9.21
C GLY A 57 -1.54 8.00 -8.81
N ASP A 58 -0.70 6.97 -8.65
CA ASP A 58 -1.19 5.64 -8.25
C ASP A 58 -1.91 5.67 -6.90
N GLU A 59 -2.95 4.85 -6.81
CA GLU A 59 -3.69 4.61 -5.58
C GLU A 59 -3.59 3.14 -5.18
N ILE A 60 -3.13 2.90 -3.96
CA ILE A 60 -2.96 1.57 -3.37
C ILE A 60 -3.67 1.44 -2.04
N PHE A 61 -4.07 0.22 -1.72
CA PHE A 61 -4.89 -0.10 -0.55
C PHE A 61 -4.23 -1.19 0.27
N VAL A 62 -4.06 -0.96 1.56
CA VAL A 62 -3.59 -1.98 2.51
C VAL A 62 -4.79 -2.56 3.23
N ARG A 63 -5.06 -3.85 3.05
CA ARG A 63 -6.19 -4.56 3.67
C ARG A 63 -5.69 -5.72 4.50
N SER A 64 -6.16 -5.83 5.74
CA SER A 64 -5.80 -6.93 6.65
C SER A 64 -6.47 -8.23 6.23
N SER A 65 -5.77 -9.36 6.38
CA SER A 65 -6.29 -10.71 6.06
C SER A 65 -7.43 -11.18 6.97
N GLY A 66 -7.80 -10.39 7.99
CA GLY A 66 -8.95 -10.61 8.87
C GLY A 66 -10.11 -9.62 8.69
N ALA A 67 -10.07 -8.74 7.67
CA ALA A 67 -11.15 -7.79 7.39
C ALA A 67 -12.08 -8.32 6.28
N GLY A 68 -12.61 -9.52 6.48
CA GLY A 68 -13.91 -9.88 5.93
C GLY A 68 -14.98 -9.41 6.91
N GLU A 69 -15.89 -8.57 6.45
CA GLU A 69 -17.23 -8.36 7.02
C GLU A 69 -17.34 -8.09 8.53
N ARG A 70 -17.22 -6.82 8.95
CA ARG A 70 -18.11 -6.25 9.98
C ARG A 70 -18.31 -4.76 9.71
N SER A 71 -19.42 -4.43 9.06
CA SER A 71 -20.37 -3.35 9.40
C SER A 71 -21.31 -3.10 8.22
#